data_AF-A0A8T9VN27-F1
#
_entry.id   AF-A0A8T9VN27-F1
#
_cell.length_a   1.000
_cell.length_b   1.000
_cell.length_c   1.000
_cell.angle_alpha   90.00
_cell.angle_beta   90.00
_cell.angle_gamma   90.00
#
_symmetry.space_group_name_H-M   'P 1'
#
loop_
_entity.id
_entity.type
_entity.pdbx_description
1 polymer ?
#
loop_
_entity_poly.entity_id
_entity_poly.type
_entity_poly.pdbx_seq_one_letter_code
_entity_poly.pdbx_strand_id
1 'polypeptide(L)'
;MQEILLLIAVFAGGLFAAWIIGANSASPSFGPITSAGVIGIFKSSLIVGVAAFTGATLQGGAVAETMGKNLVAGVEFTPLLAAIILLTASILILGGILFRYPMPTAFTLFGSTIGVGVAAGGGPAG
;
A
#
# COMPACT_ATOMS: atom_id res chain seq x y z
N MET A 1 -9.20 -0.83 26.32
CA MET A 1 -7.76 -1.10 26.13
C MET A 1 -7.49 -1.84 24.81
N GLN A 2 -8.25 -2.89 24.49
CA GLN A 2 -8.07 -3.67 23.24
C GLN A 2 -8.33 -2.86 21.95
N GLU A 3 -9.34 -1.98 21.92
CA GLU A 3 -9.62 -1.14 20.74
C GLU A 3 -8.48 -0.17 20.40
N ILE A 4 -7.88 0.44 21.42
CA ILE A 4 -6.73 1.34 21.26
C ILE A 4 -5.54 0.58 20.66
N LEU A 5 -5.29 -0.64 21.13
CA LEU A 5 -4.21 -1.48 20.61
C LEU A 5 -4.43 -1.84 19.14
N LEU A 6 -5.67 -2.15 18.74
CA LEU A 6 -6.03 -2.42 17.35
C LEU A 6 -5.83 -1.18 16.46
N LEU A 7 -6.24 0.00 16.91
CA LEU A 7 -6.02 1.25 16.17
C LEU A 7 -4.53 1.54 16.00
N ILE A 8 -3.73 1.36 17.05
CA ILE A 8 -2.27 1.50 16.97
C ILE A 8 -1.68 0.51 15.98
N ALA A 9 -2.12 -0.74 15.99
CA ALA A 9 -1.63 -1.78 15.08
C ALA A 9 -1.96 -1.45 13.61
N VAL A 10 -3.20 -1.01 13.32
CA VAL A 10 -3.60 -0.58 11.97
C VAL A 10 -2.80 0.63 11.52
N PHE A 11 -2.65 1.63 12.39
CA PHE A 11 -1.91 2.84 12.07
C PHE A 11 -0.43 2.54 11.79
N ALA A 12 0.21 1.74 12.65
CA ALA A 12 1.59 1.28 12.44
C ALA A 12 1.73 0.46 11.16
N GLY A 13 0.77 -0.43 10.88
CA GLY A 13 0.72 -1.20 9.63
C GLY A 13 0.57 -0.31 8.39
N GLY A 14 -0.24 0.74 8.47
CA GLY A 14 -0.39 1.73 7.40
C GLY A 14 0.88 2.55 7.16
N LEU A 15 1.57 2.98 8.23
CA LEU A 15 2.86 3.66 8.12
C LEU A 15 3.93 2.75 7.50
N PHE A 16 3.97 1.49 7.93
CA PHE A 16 4.87 0.50 7.35
C PHE A 16 4.58 0.28 5.86
N ALA A 17 3.31 0.11 5.49
CA ALA A 17 2.90 0.00 4.10
C ALA A 17 3.29 1.22 3.28
N ALA A 18 3.02 2.43 3.77
CA ALA A 18 3.38 3.67 3.09
C ALA A 18 4.89 3.78 2.84
N TRP A 19 5.71 3.41 3.83
CA TRP A 19 7.16 3.41 3.67
C TRP A 19 7.65 2.40 2.63
N ILE A 20 7.19 1.15 2.72
CA ILE A 20 7.59 0.08 1.81
C ILE A 20 7.15 0.37 0.37
N ILE A 21 5.92 0.86 0.18
CA ILE A 21 5.39 1.27 -1.12
C ILE A 21 6.21 2.43 -1.70
N GLY A 22 6.53 3.43 -0.86
CA GLY A 22 7.40 4.53 -1.26
C GLY A 22 8.77 4.04 -1.73
N ALA A 23 9.40 3.14 -0.98
CA ALA A 23 10.70 2.57 -1.34
C ALA A 23 10.67 1.78 -2.66
N ASN A 24 9.60 1.02 -2.91
CA ASN A 24 9.44 0.23 -4.13
C ASN A 24 9.14 1.11 -5.37
N SER A 25 8.33 2.16 -5.22
CA SER A 25 7.79 2.93 -6.35
C SER A 25 8.53 4.23 -6.65
N ALA A 26 9.36 4.74 -5.75
CA ALA A 26 10.03 6.03 -5.93
C ALA A 26 11.13 5.98 -7.00
N SER A 27 11.97 4.93 -7.01
CA SER A 27 13.12 4.84 -7.92
C SER A 27 12.75 4.88 -9.41
N PRO A 28 11.72 4.14 -9.90
CA PRO A 28 11.30 4.25 -11.30
C PRO A 28 10.78 5.64 -11.67
N SER A 29 10.15 6.35 -10.73
CA SER A 29 9.47 7.63 -10.98
C SER A 29 10.44 8.78 -11.23
N PHE A 30 11.59 8.81 -10.55
CA PHE A 30 12.60 9.86 -10.72
C PHE A 30 13.90 9.39 -11.38
N GLY A 31 14.07 8.09 -11.63
CA GLY A 31 15.29 7.52 -12.21
C GLY A 31 15.78 8.23 -13.49
N PRO A 32 14.89 8.61 -14.44
CA PRO A 32 15.31 9.33 -15.64
C PRO A 32 15.92 10.73 -15.36
N ILE A 33 15.34 11.51 -14.44
CA ILE A 33 15.78 12.88 -14.19
C ILE A 33 17.05 12.94 -13.31
N THR A 34 17.21 11.96 -12.40
CA THR A 34 18.40 11.86 -11.57
C THR A 34 19.58 11.25 -12.32
N SER A 35 19.35 10.30 -13.24
CA SER A 35 20.40 9.71 -14.09
C SER A 35 20.91 10.69 -15.15
N ALA A 36 20.08 11.63 -15.61
CA ALA A 36 20.48 12.72 -16.49
C ALA A 36 21.28 13.84 -15.79
N GLY A 37 21.50 13.75 -14.47
CA GLY A 37 22.28 14.75 -13.70
C GLY A 37 21.61 16.11 -13.52
N VAL A 38 20.32 16.24 -13.89
CA VAL A 38 19.60 17.53 -13.85
C VAL A 38 19.22 17.92 -12.43
N ILE A 39 18.70 16.95 -11.65
CA ILE A 39 18.24 17.17 -10.28
C ILE A 39 18.83 16.09 -9.38
N GLY A 40 19.37 16.49 -8.22
CA GLY A 40 19.93 15.56 -7.23
C GLY A 40 18.85 14.66 -6.60
N ILE A 41 19.27 13.46 -6.18
CA ILE A 41 18.39 12.41 -5.63
C ILE A 41 17.47 12.94 -4.52
N PHE A 42 18.00 13.69 -3.56
CA PHE A 42 17.21 14.24 -2.46
C PHE A 42 16.07 15.16 -2.92
N LYS A 43 16.35 16.06 -3.87
CA LYS A 43 15.35 16.99 -4.41
C LYS A 43 14.28 16.23 -5.20
N SER A 44 14.68 15.27 -6.02
CA SER A 44 13.76 14.43 -6.78
C SER A 44 12.85 13.60 -5.87
N SER A 45 13.40 12.97 -4.83
CA SER A 45 12.62 12.22 -3.84
C SER A 45 11.62 13.11 -3.10
N LEU A 46 11.99 14.36 -2.77
CA LEU A 46 11.08 15.30 -2.12
C LEU A 46 9.91 15.68 -3.02
N ILE A 47 10.18 16.00 -4.30
CA ILE A 47 9.14 16.35 -5.28
C ILE A 47 8.17 15.18 -5.47
N VAL A 48 8.68 13.97 -5.66
CA VAL A 48 7.85 12.76 -5.81
C VAL A 48 7.06 12.49 -4.53
N GLY A 49 7.66 12.67 -3.36
CA GLY A 49 6.97 12.51 -2.07
C GLY A 49 5.79 13.47 -1.90
N VAL A 50 5.98 14.75 -2.22
CA VAL A 50 4.90 15.75 -2.20
C VAL A 50 3.80 15.40 -3.19
N ALA A 51 4.16 15.06 -4.44
CA ALA A 51 3.20 14.65 -5.45
C ALA A 51 2.41 13.39 -5.05
N ALA A 52 3.09 12.40 -4.47
CA ALA A 52 2.48 11.17 -3.97
C ALA A 52 1.53 11.45 -2.79
N PHE A 53 1.93 12.33 -1.86
CA PHE A 53 1.08 12.77 -0.76
C PHE A 53 -0.17 13.49 -1.27
N THR A 54 -0.03 14.42 -2.22
CA THR A 54 -1.16 15.11 -2.85
C THR A 54 -2.07 14.13 -3.61
N GLY A 55 -1.51 13.18 -4.34
CA GLY A 55 -2.30 12.13 -5.01
C GLY A 55 -3.07 11.27 -4.02
N ALA A 56 -2.43 10.85 -2.92
CA ALA A 56 -3.06 10.05 -1.87
C ALA A 56 -4.19 10.81 -1.17
N THR A 57 -4.06 12.11 -0.92
CA THR A 57 -5.12 12.90 -0.28
C THR A 57 -6.28 13.21 -1.22
N LEU A 58 -6.01 13.46 -2.50
CA LEU A 58 -7.05 13.79 -3.48
C LEU A 58 -7.80 12.56 -4.01
N GLN A 59 -7.10 11.44 -4.22
CA GLN A 59 -7.65 10.27 -4.93
C GLN A 59 -7.54 8.96 -4.15
N GLY A 60 -6.88 8.94 -2.98
CA GLY A 60 -6.74 7.72 -2.17
C GLY A 60 -8.08 7.16 -1.68
N GLY A 61 -9.08 8.02 -1.49
CA GLY A 61 -10.43 7.61 -1.06
C GLY A 61 -11.10 6.63 -2.02
N ALA A 62 -10.99 6.84 -3.33
CA ALA A 62 -11.59 5.96 -4.34
C ALA A 62 -10.93 4.56 -4.35
N VAL A 63 -9.61 4.50 -4.13
CA VAL A 63 -8.87 3.24 -4.02
C VAL A 63 -9.25 2.51 -2.73
N ALA A 64 -9.30 3.23 -1.61
CA ALA A 64 -9.70 2.66 -0.32
C ALA A 64 -11.14 2.13 -0.34
N GLU A 65 -12.08 2.85 -0.98
CA GLU A 65 -13.45 2.40 -1.15
C GLU A 65 -13.52 1.15 -2.03
N THR A 66 -12.75 1.11 -3.12
CA THR A 66 -12.69 -0.07 -3.98
C THR A 66 -12.20 -1.29 -3.20
N MET A 67 -11.14 -1.13 -2.41
CA MET A 67 -10.63 -2.21 -1.57
C MET A 67 -11.62 -2.63 -0.47
N GLY A 68 -12.34 -1.68 0.12
CA GLY A 68 -13.25 -1.94 1.23
C GLY A 68 -14.61 -2.49 0.83
N LYS A 69 -15.11 -2.21 -0.38
CA LYS A 69 -16.50 -2.53 -0.77
C LYS A 69 -16.63 -3.25 -2.11
N ASN A 70 -15.73 -3.02 -3.05
CA ASN A 70 -15.91 -3.43 -4.44
C ASN A 70 -15.02 -4.61 -4.87
N LEU A 71 -14.15 -5.11 -3.99
CA LEU A 71 -13.30 -6.28 -4.29
C LEU A 71 -13.86 -7.59 -3.74
N VAL A 72 -14.45 -7.57 -2.54
CA VAL A 72 -14.94 -8.76 -1.84
C VAL A 72 -16.34 -8.49 -1.31
N ALA A 73 -17.27 -9.39 -1.61
CA ALA A 73 -18.65 -9.34 -1.14
C ALA A 73 -18.86 -10.26 0.07
N GLY A 74 -19.83 -9.91 0.92
CA GLY A 74 -20.26 -10.73 2.06
C GLY A 74 -19.36 -10.63 3.30
N VAL A 75 -18.39 -9.72 3.33
CA VAL A 75 -17.50 -9.48 4.48
C VAL A 75 -17.40 -7.99 4.75
N GLU A 76 -17.55 -7.60 6.01
CA GLU A 76 -17.18 -6.27 6.48
C GLU A 76 -15.73 -6.29 6.97
N PHE A 77 -14.89 -5.43 6.38
CA PHE A 77 -13.49 -5.32 6.79
C PHE A 77 -13.37 -4.65 8.16
N THR A 78 -13.12 -5.46 9.18
CA THR A 78 -12.74 -4.98 10.51
C THR A 78 -11.34 -4.35 10.50
N PRO A 79 -11.00 -3.52 11.51
CA PRO A 79 -9.64 -2.98 11.67
C PRO A 79 -8.57 -4.09 11.68
N LEU A 80 -8.88 -5.24 12.28
CA LEU A 80 -7.97 -6.38 12.29
C LEU A 80 -7.69 -6.91 10.88
N LEU A 81 -8.74 -7.10 10.06
CA LEU A 81 -8.58 -7.55 8.68
C LEU A 81 -7.81 -6.53 7.85
N ALA A 82 -8.08 -5.23 8.03
CA ALA A 82 -7.32 -4.16 7.38
C ALA A 82 -5.83 -4.21 7.74
N ALA A 83 -5.48 -4.42 9.02
CA ALA A 83 -4.09 -4.59 9.44
C ALA A 83 -3.44 -5.81 8.77
N ILE A 84 -4.13 -6.95 8.69
CA ILE A 84 -3.63 -8.16 8.04
C ILE A 84 -3.39 -7.93 6.55
N ILE A 85 -4.31 -7.23 5.86
CA ILE A 85 -4.16 -6.87 4.45
C ILE A 85 -2.89 -6.04 4.23
N LEU A 86 -2.73 -4.97 5.02
CA LEU A 86 -1.60 -4.05 4.92
C LEU A 86 -0.28 -4.77 5.22
N LEU A 87 -0.23 -5.57 6.28
CA LEU A 87 0.97 -6.33 6.65
C LEU A 87 1.33 -7.37 5.59
N THR A 88 0.36 -8.14 5.11
CA THR A 88 0.60 -9.15 4.07
C THR A 88 1.14 -8.52 2.79
N ALA A 89 0.50 -7.45 2.31
CA ALA A 89 0.98 -6.74 1.12
C ALA A 89 2.37 -6.15 1.33
N SER A 90 2.62 -5.53 2.49
CA SER A 90 3.90 -4.89 2.80
C SER A 90 5.04 -5.88 2.93
N ILE A 91 4.81 -7.04 3.55
CA ILE A 91 5.81 -8.11 3.68
C ILE A 91 6.18 -8.67 2.29
N LEU A 92 5.20 -8.87 1.41
CA LEU A 92 5.45 -9.34 0.04
C LEU A 92 6.27 -8.32 -0.77
N ILE A 93 5.91 -7.03 -0.68
CA ILE A 93 6.66 -5.96 -1.36
C ILE A 93 8.06 -5.83 -0.77
N LEU A 94 8.20 -5.92 0.56
CA LEU A 94 9.51 -5.93 1.21
C LEU A 94 10.37 -7.09 0.72
N GLY A 95 9.80 -8.29 0.60
CA GLY A 95 10.47 -9.43 -0.03
C GLY A 95 10.98 -9.09 -1.43
N GLY A 96 10.13 -8.48 -2.27
CA GLY A 96 10.52 -8.00 -3.59
C GLY A 96 11.69 -7.01 -3.58
N ILE A 97 11.68 -6.05 -2.65
CA ILE A 97 12.78 -5.10 -2.46
C ILE A 97 14.08 -5.84 -2.09
N LEU A 98 14.01 -6.77 -1.13
CA LEU A 98 15.18 -7.52 -0.65
C LEU A 98 15.77 -8.44 -1.73
N PHE A 99 14.91 -9.11 -2.51
CA PHE A 99 15.32 -9.99 -3.61
C PHE A 99 15.62 -9.24 -4.92
N ARG A 100 15.52 -7.90 -4.93
CA ARG A 100 15.70 -7.05 -6.13
C ARG A 100 14.75 -7.40 -7.27
N TYR A 101 13.55 -7.85 -6.94
CA TYR A 101 12.46 -8.11 -7.87
C TYR A 101 11.31 -7.13 -7.55
N PRO A 102 11.20 -5.99 -8.26
CA PRO A 102 10.18 -4.99 -7.98
C PRO A 102 8.79 -5.60 -8.09
N MET A 103 8.03 -5.53 -7.00
CA MET A 103 6.69 -6.10 -6.97
C MET A 103 5.68 -5.08 -7.52
N PRO A 104 4.66 -5.52 -8.26
CA PRO A 104 3.60 -4.64 -8.73
C PRO A 104 2.65 -4.27 -7.57
N THR A 105 2.98 -3.20 -6.85
CA THR A 105 2.33 -2.78 -5.59
C THR A 105 0.80 -2.85 -5.60
N ALA A 106 0.15 -2.30 -6.62
CA ALA A 106 -1.31 -2.26 -6.70
C ALA A 106 -1.92 -3.68 -6.77
N PHE A 107 -1.33 -4.57 -7.56
CA PHE A 107 -1.75 -5.96 -7.65
C PHE A 107 -1.49 -6.71 -6.34
N THR A 108 -0.38 -6.44 -5.66
CA THR A 108 -0.10 -7.05 -4.36
C THR A 108 -1.10 -6.61 -3.29
N LEU A 109 -1.50 -5.33 -3.29
CA LEU A 109 -2.53 -4.81 -2.39
C LEU A 109 -3.90 -5.42 -2.68
N PHE A 110 -4.35 -5.41 -3.93
CA PHE A 110 -5.63 -6.00 -4.30
C PHE A 110 -5.66 -7.52 -4.05
N GLY A 111 -4.58 -8.23 -4.40
CA GLY A 111 -4.45 -9.66 -4.13
C GLY A 111 -4.49 -9.98 -2.62
N SER A 112 -3.84 -9.16 -1.79
CA SER A 112 -3.91 -9.28 -0.33
C SER A 112 -5.34 -9.06 0.18
N THR A 113 -6.04 -8.02 -0.31
CA THR A 113 -7.43 -7.76 0.05
C THR A 113 -8.36 -8.89 -0.33
N ILE A 114 -8.25 -9.40 -1.56
CA ILE A 114 -9.04 -10.54 -2.03
C ILE A 114 -8.73 -11.78 -1.19
N GLY A 115 -7.45 -12.09 -0.96
CA GLY A 115 -7.05 -13.26 -0.18
C GLY A 115 -7.56 -13.23 1.27
N VAL A 116 -7.41 -12.08 1.94
CA VAL A 116 -7.92 -11.91 3.32
C VAL A 116 -9.45 -11.93 3.34
N GLY A 117 -10.10 -11.29 2.38
CA GLY A 117 -11.56 -11.26 2.30
C GLY A 117 -12.16 -12.65 2.06
N VAL A 118 -11.56 -13.47 1.18
CA VAL A 118 -11.98 -14.86 0.98
C VAL A 118 -11.69 -15.71 2.23
N ALA A 119 -10.55 -15.52 2.88
CA ALA A 119 -10.23 -16.20 4.13
C ALA A 119 -11.21 -15.85 5.27
N ALA A 120 -11.78 -14.65 5.26
CA ALA A 120 -12.82 -14.20 6.19
C ALA A 120 -14.24 -14.72 5.84
N GLY A 121 -14.38 -15.55 4.80
CA GLY A 121 -15.66 -16.13 4.37
C GLY A 121 -16.37 -15.37 3.26
N GLY A 122 -15.72 -14.37 2.66
CA GLY A 122 -16.24 -13.59 1.55
C GLY A 122 -16.05 -14.26 0.19
N GLY A 123 -16.75 -13.73 -0.81
CA GLY A 123 -16.58 -14.10 -2.22
C GLY A 123 -16.07 -12.93 -3.05
N PRO A 124 -15.55 -13.17 -4.27
CA PRO A 124 -15.29 -12.10 -5.23
C PRO A 124 -16.56 -11.26 -5.42
N ALA A 125 -16.41 -9.93 -5.41
CA ALA A 125 -17.51 -9.04 -5.78
C ALA A 125 -17.68 -9.08 -7.31
N GLY A 126 -18.48 -10.03 -7.80
CA GLY A 126 -18.76 -10.25 -9.22
C GLY A 126 -19.95 -11.18 -9.42
#